data_AF-A0A0S8JA38-F1
#
_entry.id   AF-A0A0S8JA38-F1
#
_cell.length_a   1.000
_cell.length_b   1.000
_cell.length_c   1.000
_cell.angle_alpha   90.00
_cell.angle_beta   90.00
_cell.angle_gamma   90.00
#
_symmetry.space_group_name_H-M   'P 1'
#
loop_
_entity.id
_entity.type
_entity.pdbx_description
1 polymer ?
#
loop_
_entity_poly.entity_id
_entity_poly.type
_entity_poly.pdbx_seq_one_letter_code
_entity_poly.pdbx_strand_id
1 'polypeptide(L)' 'AYRQAVQEGRYASVLHISGKTKRHYALRDHKEYFAEATEAFFGTNDFYPFVRAELKQHDPGLYKLLEEVWSKGAGRK' A
#
# COMPACT_ATOMS: atom_id res chain seq x y z
N ALA A 1 10.30 -0.51 -4.85
CA ALA A 1 9.02 -0.15 -4.20
C ALA A 1 9.26 0.72 -2.97
N TYR A 2 9.54 0.18 -1.77
CA TYR A 2 9.64 0.98 -0.54
C TYR A 2 10.57 2.20 -0.61
N ARG A 3 11.86 2.03 -0.98
CA ARG A 3 12.81 3.16 -1.03
C ARG A 3 12.37 4.28 -1.98
N GLN A 4 11.77 3.90 -3.11
CA GLN A 4 11.23 4.84 -4.09
C GLN A 4 10.03 5.59 -3.51
N ALA A 5 9.10 4.89 -2.86
CA ALA A 5 7.96 5.51 -2.19
C ALA A 5 8.40 6.53 -1.13
N VAL A 6 9.43 6.20 -0.34
CA VAL A 6 10.04 7.13 0.63
C VAL A 6 10.69 8.32 -0.06
N GLN A 7 11.48 8.10 -1.12
CA GLN A 7 12.18 9.16 -1.84
C GLN A 7 11.22 10.14 -2.53
N GLU A 8 10.11 9.63 -3.06
CA GLU A 8 9.07 10.42 -3.72
C GLU A 8 8.11 11.08 -2.72
N GLY A 9 8.32 10.88 -1.41
CA GLY A 9 7.47 11.43 -0.36
C GLY A 9 6.05 10.85 -0.37
N ARG A 10 5.82 9.73 -1.05
CA ARG A 10 4.55 9.00 -0.95
C ARG A 10 4.32 8.65 0.50
N TYR A 11 3.06 8.63 0.93
CA TYR A 11 2.67 8.26 2.29
C TYR A 11 3.10 9.23 3.41
N ALA A 12 3.80 10.33 3.10
CA ALA A 12 4.28 11.29 4.11
C ALA A 12 3.14 12.06 4.80
N SER A 13 2.06 12.31 4.06
CA SER A 13 0.82 12.91 4.57
C SER A 13 -0.35 12.38 3.75
N VAL A 14 -1.12 11.46 4.32
CA VAL A 14 -2.27 10.81 3.69
C VAL A 14 -3.50 10.89 4.59
N LEU A 15 -4.68 10.76 4.00
CA LEU A 15 -5.93 10.74 4.75
C LEU A 15 -5.99 9.48 5.63
N HIS A 16 -6.37 9.64 6.89
CA HIS A 16 -6.71 8.56 7.81
C HIS A 16 -8.22 8.56 8.02
N ILE A 17 -8.82 7.41 8.34
CA ILE A 17 -10.28 7.24 8.56
C ILE A 17 -10.89 8.21 9.58
N SER A 18 -10.07 8.77 10.47
CA SER A 18 -10.50 9.84 11.38
C SER A 18 -10.76 11.20 10.69
N GLY A 19 -10.67 11.28 9.36
CA GLY A 19 -10.82 12.51 8.57
C GLY A 19 -9.62 13.47 8.65
N LYS A 20 -8.50 13.04 9.23
CA LYS A 20 -7.30 13.88 9.39
C LYS A 20 -6.16 13.34 8.53
N THR A 21 -5.33 14.23 8.00
CA THR A 21 -4.12 13.84 7.29
C THR A 21 -3.00 13.52 8.29
N LYS A 22 -2.31 12.40 8.09
CA LYS A 22 -1.24 11.90 8.97
C LYS A 22 -0.14 11.23 8.15
N ARG A 23 1.05 11.10 8.74
CA ARG A 23 2.12 10.25 8.19
C ARG A 23 1.66 8.79 8.26
N HIS A 24 1.66 8.09 7.13
CA HIS A 24 1.21 6.70 7.07
C HIS A 24 2.18 5.81 7.84
N TYR A 25 1.62 4.79 8.51
CA TYR A 25 2.40 3.78 9.20
C TYR A 25 3.33 2.96 8.28
N ALA A 26 2.99 2.85 6.99
CA ALA A 26 3.80 2.28 5.93
C ALA A 26 5.21 2.87 5.82
N LEU A 27 5.47 4.08 6.33
CA LEU A 27 6.80 4.71 6.32
C LEU A 27 7.68 4.31 7.51
N ARG A 28 7.21 3.43 8.40
CA ARG A 28 8.00 2.93 9.54
C ARG A 28 9.14 2.02 9.07
N ASP A 29 8.82 1.01 8.27
CA ASP A 29 9.80 0.15 7.62
C ASP A 29 9.17 -0.57 6.40
N HIS A 30 9.99 -1.35 5.69
CA HIS A 30 9.56 -2.06 4.49
C HIS A 30 8.57 -3.21 4.75
N LYS A 31 8.48 -3.72 5.99
CA LYS A 31 7.51 -4.75 6.38
C LYS A 31 6.13 -4.13 6.54
N GLU A 32 6.06 -3.01 7.26
CA GLU A 32 4.81 -2.26 7.42
C GLU A 32 4.32 -1.74 6.07
N TYR A 33 5.21 -1.23 5.23
CA TYR A 33 4.87 -0.85 3.85
C TYR A 33 4.18 -1.97 3.05
N PHE A 34 4.66 -3.21 3.21
CA PHE A 34 4.05 -4.36 2.55
C PHE A 34 2.74 -4.79 3.23
N ALA A 35 2.68 -4.77 4.56
CA ALA A 35 1.51 -5.17 5.34
C ALA A 35 0.30 -4.25 5.09
N GLU A 36 0.52 -2.94 5.19
CA GLU A 36 -0.49 -1.89 4.96
C GLU A 36 -1.07 -2.00 3.54
N ALA A 37 -0.20 -2.19 2.55
CA ALA A 37 -0.64 -2.36 1.18
C ALA A 37 -1.39 -3.69 0.95
N THR A 38 -1.03 -4.75 1.69
CA THR A 38 -1.75 -6.02 1.66
C THR A 38 -3.15 -5.86 2.22
N GLU A 39 -3.33 -5.08 3.28
CA GLU A 39 -4.64 -4.74 3.84
C GLU A 39 -5.51 -4.01 2.81
N ALA A 40 -4.98 -2.96 2.17
CA ALA A 40 -5.70 -2.26 1.09
C ALA A 40 -5.98 -3.16 -0.13
N PHE A 41 -5.11 -4.13 -0.40
CA PHE A 41 -5.23 -5.03 -1.55
C PHE A 41 -6.33 -6.08 -1.38
N PHE A 42 -6.51 -6.62 -0.17
CA PHE A 42 -7.53 -7.63 0.12
C PHE A 42 -8.80 -7.08 0.77
N GLY A 43 -8.74 -5.92 1.42
CA GLY A 43 -9.84 -5.33 2.17
C GLY A 43 -9.78 -3.80 2.16
N THR A 44 -9.94 -3.20 3.34
CA THR A 44 -9.98 -1.76 3.54
C THR A 44 -8.96 -1.35 4.60
N ASN A 45 -7.96 -0.57 4.22
CA ASN A 45 -6.96 0.03 5.11
C ASN A 45 -7.58 1.24 5.85
N ASP A 46 -7.02 1.63 6.99
CA ASP A 46 -7.41 2.80 7.78
C ASP A 46 -6.69 4.11 7.36
N PHE A 47 -5.68 4.00 6.50
CA PHE A 47 -4.99 5.08 5.79
C PHE A 47 -5.18 4.97 4.27
N TYR A 48 -5.18 6.11 3.60
CA TYR A 48 -5.16 6.14 2.14
C TYR A 48 -3.80 5.63 1.62
N PRO A 49 -3.77 4.72 0.64
CA PRO A 49 -4.90 4.18 -0.11
C PRO A 49 -5.72 3.17 0.70
N PHE A 50 -7.03 3.41 0.80
CA PHE A 50 -7.93 2.61 1.62
C PHE A 50 -8.28 1.29 0.92
N VAL A 51 -8.42 1.30 -0.40
CA VAL A 51 -8.86 0.14 -1.17
C VAL A 51 -7.94 -0.17 -2.34
N ARG A 52 -8.08 -1.40 -2.87
CA ARG A 52 -7.24 -1.94 -3.94
C ARG A 52 -7.14 -1.04 -5.18
N ALA A 53 -8.25 -0.41 -5.58
CA ALA A 53 -8.28 0.47 -6.74
C ALA A 53 -7.44 1.74 -6.52
N GLU A 54 -7.50 2.31 -5.32
CA GLU A 54 -6.69 3.47 -4.94
C GLU A 54 -5.21 3.09 -4.83
N LEU A 55 -4.91 1.92 -4.27
CA LEU A 55 -3.54 1.40 -4.19
C LEU A 55 -2.92 1.28 -5.59
N LYS A 56 -3.69 0.78 -6.57
CA LYS A 56 -3.23 0.68 -7.96
C LYS A 56 -2.87 2.04 -8.57
N GLN A 57 -3.59 3.09 -8.22
CA GLN A 57 -3.33 4.45 -8.70
C GLN A 57 -2.19 5.13 -7.94
N HIS A 58 -2.17 4.99 -6.62
CA HIS A 58 -1.23 5.68 -5.73
C HIS A 58 0.17 5.07 -5.79
N ASP A 59 0.27 3.73 -5.77
CA ASP A 59 1.52 2.99 -5.84
C ASP A 59 1.39 1.78 -6.77
N PRO A 60 1.41 2.01 -8.11
CA PRO A 60 1.28 0.95 -9.09
C PRO A 60 2.41 -0.10 -9.02
N GLY A 61 3.58 0.29 -8.51
CA GLY A 61 4.72 -0.61 -8.33
C GLY A 61 4.47 -1.62 -7.22
N LEU A 62 3.96 -1.16 -6.08
CA LEU A 62 3.57 -2.02 -4.96
C LEU A 62 2.35 -2.88 -5.29
N TYR A 63 1.36 -2.30 -5.98
CA TYR A 63 0.21 -3.05 -6.48
C TYR A 63 0.65 -4.24 -7.36
N LYS A 64 1.55 -4.01 -8.32
CA LYS A 64 2.07 -5.06 -9.21
C LYS A 64 2.82 -6.15 -8.43
N LEU A 65 3.61 -5.76 -7.42
CA LEU A 65 4.29 -6.70 -6.54
C LEU A 65 3.28 -7.62 -5.82
N LEU A 66 2.20 -7.06 -5.27
CA LEU A 66 1.16 -7.84 -4.59
C LEU A 66 0.40 -8.76 -5.55
N GLU A 67 0.13 -8.33 -6.78
CA GLU A 67 -0.45 -9.21 -7.81
C GLU A 67 0.47 -10.39 -8.15
N GLU A 68 1.78 -10.16 -8.23
CA GLU A 68 2.76 -11.22 -8.52
C GLU A 68 2.87 -12.23 -7.38
N VAL A 69 2.88 -11.75 -6.13
CA VAL A 69 2.94 -12.61 -4.93
C VAL A 69 1.66 -13.41 -4.75
N TRP A 70 0.50 -12.76 -4.81
CA TRP A 70 -0.76 -13.36 -4.36
C TRP A 70 -1.70 -13.82 -5.47
N SER A 71 -1.72 -13.15 -6.63
CA SER A 71 -2.69 -13.46 -7.71
C SER A 71 -2.11 -14.37 -8.78
N LYS A 72 -0.86 -14.15 -9.20
CA LYS A 72 -0.20 -14.99 -10.23
C LYS A 72 0.41 -16.28 -9.64
N GLY A 73 0.67 -16.31 -8.33
CA GLY A 73 1.14 -17.50 -7.61
C GLY A 73 0.05 -18.52 -7.28
N ALA A 74 -1.21 -18.09 -7.12
CA ALA A 74 -2.32 -18.95 -6.72
C ALA A 74 -2.78 -19.95 -7.81
N GLY A 75 -2.20 -19.88 -9.02
CA GLY A 75 -2.52 -20.72 -10.17
C GLY A 75 -1.44 -21.72 -10.59
N ARG A 76 -0.32 -21.86 -9.87
CA ARG A 76 0.62 -22.96 -10.12
C ARG A 76 0.19 -24.19 -9.33
N LYS A 77 -0.70 -24.98 -9.93
CA LYS A 77 -0.77 -26.43 -9.74
C LYS A 77 -0.21 -27.11 -10.98
#